data_AF-A0A819D3D9-F1
#
_entry.id   AF-A0A819D3D9-F1
#
_cell.length_a   1.000
_cell.length_b   1.000
_cell.length_c   1.000
_cell.angle_alpha   90.00
_cell.angle_beta   90.00
_cell.angle_gamma   90.00
#
_symmetry.space_group_name_H-M   'P 1'
#
loop_
_entity.id
_entity.type
_entity.pdbx_description
1 polymer ?
#
loop_
_entity_poly.entity_id
_entity_poly.type
_entity_poly.pdbx_seq_one_letter_code
_entity_poly.pdbx_strand_id
1 'polypeptide(L)'
;MITQPFNQRTQDVRHYVILPTPLFESCKEFKRIDDILSSKPSSDQLRDLIKECATKRVSSYCFIIWFVHHYARFYMENILPDTQIVNLIQDNVKEELINYFEPIGYQLIISLCTNFNDKSYFQLKPFMSEENLHLRLIVLNIIALLISFKSIDKISLFGFLLYDGNKKMPTNYTEHFKMFNSLTGVAIANDYARIQMMNIRTQIDEQIKNNKIDEPDHYIIRCSSNCLWMFYFNNCDRSNEQRSCPLFLIFE
;
A
#
# COMPACT_ATOMS: atom_id res chain seq x y z
N MET A 1 -29.50 -2.27 27.08
CA MET A 1 -28.08 -2.01 26.78
C MET A 1 -27.97 -0.56 26.34
N ILE A 2 -27.21 0.26 27.07
CA ILE A 2 -27.08 1.69 26.81
C ILE A 2 -26.10 1.86 25.65
N THR A 3 -26.58 2.30 24.50
CA THR A 3 -25.78 2.68 23.33
C THR A 3 -24.95 3.91 23.70
N GLN A 4 -23.66 3.72 23.97
CA GLN A 4 -22.72 4.83 24.08
C GLN A 4 -22.65 5.58 22.73
N PRO A 5 -22.54 6.92 22.75
CA PRO A 5 -22.55 7.73 21.55
C PRO A 5 -21.37 7.40 20.61
N PHE A 6 -21.71 7.43 19.32
CA PHE A 6 -20.92 7.18 18.11
C PHE A 6 -19.45 7.63 18.12
N ASN A 7 -19.15 8.78 18.74
CA ASN A 7 -17.81 9.36 18.77
C ASN A 7 -16.95 8.88 19.95
N GLN A 8 -17.57 8.41 21.04
CA GLN A 8 -16.85 8.07 22.27
C GLN A 8 -15.97 6.84 22.09
N ARG A 9 -16.43 5.80 21.36
CA ARG A 9 -15.65 4.57 21.20
C ARG A 9 -14.47 4.70 20.24
N THR A 10 -14.61 5.48 19.18
CA THR A 10 -13.47 5.85 18.32
C THR A 10 -12.46 6.71 19.09
N GLN A 11 -12.95 7.61 19.98
CA GLN A 11 -12.10 8.36 20.90
C GLN A 11 -11.44 7.47 21.97
N ASP A 12 -12.10 6.41 22.44
CA ASP A 12 -11.54 5.46 23.39
C ASP A 12 -10.38 4.66 22.76
N VAL A 13 -10.48 4.28 21.48
CA VAL A 13 -9.34 3.67 20.74
C VAL A 13 -8.16 4.63 20.67
N ARG A 14 -8.39 5.94 20.48
CA ARG A 14 -7.32 6.96 20.43
C ARG A 14 -6.51 7.09 21.73
N HIS A 15 -7.02 6.59 22.86
CA HIS A 15 -6.27 6.56 24.11
C HIS A 15 -5.21 5.43 24.17
N TYR A 16 -5.36 4.38 23.35
CA TYR A 16 -4.51 3.19 23.38
C TYR A 16 -3.79 2.92 22.06
N VAL A 17 -4.18 3.60 20.96
CA VAL A 17 -3.69 3.31 19.61
C VAL A 17 -3.28 4.61 18.92
N ILE A 18 -2.05 4.64 18.42
CA ILE A 18 -1.58 5.70 17.52
C ILE A 18 -2.26 5.47 16.17
N LEU A 19 -3.31 6.24 15.90
CA LEU A 19 -3.95 6.21 14.58
C LEU A 19 -3.03 6.87 13.56
N PRO A 20 -3.00 6.36 12.32
CA PRO A 20 -2.26 7.01 11.24
C PRO A 20 -2.79 8.43 11.05
N THR A 21 -2.02 9.42 11.48
CA THR A 21 -2.29 10.81 11.09
C THR A 21 -2.19 10.91 9.57
N PRO A 22 -3.05 11.70 8.91
CA PRO A 22 -2.79 12.13 7.55
C PRO A 22 -1.35 12.65 7.49
N LEU A 23 -0.56 12.25 6.49
CA LEU A 23 0.78 12.80 6.29
C LEU A 23 0.72 14.33 6.47
N PHE A 24 1.54 14.84 7.39
CA PHE A 24 1.32 15.99 8.31
C PHE A 24 0.68 17.29 7.77
N GLU A 25 0.58 17.48 6.46
CA GLU A 25 0.08 18.70 5.81
C GLU A 25 -1.45 18.78 5.68
N SER A 26 -2.18 17.71 6.03
CA SER A 26 -3.62 17.60 5.69
C SER A 26 -4.59 17.75 6.88
N CYS A 27 -4.10 18.15 8.06
CA CYS A 27 -4.91 18.18 9.30
C CYS A 27 -6.17 19.05 9.21
N LYS A 28 -6.10 20.22 8.58
CA LYS A 28 -7.27 21.11 8.42
C LYS A 28 -8.36 20.47 7.55
N GLU A 29 -7.93 19.84 6.47
CA GLU A 29 -8.84 19.18 5.53
C GLU A 29 -9.44 17.92 6.14
N PHE A 30 -8.64 17.15 6.88
CA PHE A 30 -9.13 16.00 7.63
C PHE A 30 -10.19 16.39 8.66
N LYS A 31 -9.98 17.47 9.43
CA LYS A 31 -10.99 17.97 10.38
C LYS A 31 -12.30 18.35 9.69
N ARG A 32 -12.23 19.07 8.56
CA ARG A 32 -13.43 19.41 7.78
C ARG A 32 -14.21 18.17 7.35
N ILE A 33 -13.51 17.15 6.84
CA ILE A 33 -14.11 15.89 6.42
C ILE A 33 -14.68 15.12 7.62
N ASP A 34 -13.95 15.08 8.73
CA ASP A 34 -14.40 14.46 9.97
C ASP A 34 -15.68 15.12 10.48
N ASP A 35 -15.78 16.45 10.48
CA ASP A 35 -16.99 17.17 10.88
C ASP A 35 -18.20 16.81 10.02
N ILE A 36 -18.01 16.63 8.70
CA ILE A 36 -19.07 16.22 7.76
C ILE A 36 -19.49 14.76 8.01
N LEU A 37 -18.52 13.85 8.10
CA LEU A 37 -18.81 12.41 8.19
C LEU A 37 -19.29 12.00 9.59
N SER A 38 -18.79 12.65 10.64
CA SER A 38 -19.18 12.39 12.02
C SER A 38 -20.53 13.01 12.40
N SER A 39 -21.07 13.94 11.61
CA SER A 39 -22.38 14.56 11.82
C SER A 39 -23.56 13.79 11.21
N LYS A 40 -23.34 12.55 10.74
CA LYS A 40 -24.34 11.71 10.05
C LYS A 40 -24.87 12.38 8.78
N PRO A 41 -24.05 12.49 7.72
CA PRO A 41 -24.40 13.21 6.52
C PRO A 41 -25.59 12.56 5.81
N SER A 42 -26.40 13.37 5.13
CA SER A 42 -27.39 12.87 4.17
C SER A 42 -26.69 12.23 2.95
N SER A 43 -27.46 11.47 2.16
CA SER A 43 -26.95 10.91 0.90
C SER A 43 -26.38 11.98 -0.02
N ASP A 44 -27.04 13.13 -0.10
CA ASP A 44 -26.67 14.22 -1.01
C ASP A 44 -25.38 14.90 -0.54
N GLN A 45 -25.26 15.16 0.77
CA GLN A 45 -24.03 15.68 1.36
C GLN A 45 -22.85 14.75 1.11
N LEU A 46 -23.06 13.43 1.22
CA LEU A 46 -21.99 12.47 0.93
C LEU A 46 -21.64 12.41 -0.56
N ARG A 47 -22.63 12.45 -1.47
CA ARG A 47 -22.36 12.53 -2.92
C ARG A 47 -21.54 13.76 -3.28
N ASP A 48 -21.88 14.91 -2.71
CA ASP A 48 -21.16 16.16 -2.96
C ASP A 48 -19.73 16.10 -2.43
N LEU A 49 -19.54 15.52 -1.24
CA LEU A 49 -18.20 15.29 -0.69
C LEU A 49 -17.38 14.35 -1.57
N ILE A 50 -17.97 13.27 -2.08
CA ILE A 50 -17.30 12.32 -2.98
C ILE A 50 -16.86 13.01 -4.28
N LYS A 51 -17.73 13.83 -4.88
CA LYS A 51 -17.40 14.62 -6.08
C LYS A 51 -16.27 15.59 -5.82
N GLU A 52 -16.25 16.26 -4.66
CA GLU A 52 -15.13 17.12 -4.28
C GLU A 52 -13.83 16.31 -4.20
N CYS A 53 -13.85 15.17 -3.51
CA CYS A 53 -12.71 14.29 -3.35
C CYS A 53 -12.17 13.76 -4.69
N ALA A 54 -13.02 13.60 -5.71
CA ALA A 54 -12.60 13.18 -7.04
C ALA A 54 -11.64 14.16 -7.73
N THR A 55 -11.64 15.43 -7.31
CA THR A 55 -10.86 16.51 -7.94
C THR A 55 -9.68 17.00 -7.10
N LYS A 56 -9.63 16.62 -5.82
CA LYS A 56 -8.62 17.08 -4.87
C LYS A 56 -7.97 15.90 -4.17
N ARG A 57 -6.70 15.60 -4.49
CA ARG A 57 -5.92 14.52 -3.86
C ARG A 57 -5.95 14.58 -2.33
N VAL A 58 -5.76 15.76 -1.75
CA VAL A 58 -5.69 15.92 -0.28
C VAL A 58 -7.04 15.56 0.35
N SER A 59 -8.16 16.03 -0.22
CA SER A 59 -9.52 15.69 0.22
C SER A 59 -9.79 14.19 0.05
N SER A 60 -9.43 13.62 -1.11
CA SER A 60 -9.52 12.19 -1.42
C SER A 60 -8.82 11.32 -0.38
N TYR A 61 -7.58 11.67 -0.06
CA TYR A 61 -6.79 10.98 0.95
C TYR A 61 -7.43 11.10 2.34
N CYS A 62 -7.81 12.31 2.76
CA CYS A 62 -8.45 12.55 4.06
C CYS A 62 -9.78 11.80 4.21
N PHE A 63 -10.57 11.75 3.14
CA PHE A 63 -11.82 11.01 3.08
C PHE A 63 -11.61 9.52 3.34
N ILE A 64 -10.65 8.89 2.68
CA ILE A 64 -10.36 7.46 2.88
C ILE A 64 -9.74 7.22 4.27
N ILE A 65 -8.85 8.10 4.74
CA ILE A 65 -8.24 8.00 6.07
C ILE A 65 -9.28 8.09 7.17
N TRP A 66 -10.37 8.85 6.97
CA TRP A 66 -11.47 8.87 7.94
C TRP A 66 -12.08 7.47 8.11
N PHE A 67 -12.28 6.73 7.03
CA PHE A 67 -12.73 5.33 7.12
C PHE A 67 -11.69 4.42 7.77
N VAL A 68 -10.39 4.67 7.59
CA VAL A 68 -9.32 3.93 8.30
C VAL A 68 -9.34 4.22 9.80
N HIS A 69 -9.62 5.47 10.21
CA HIS A 69 -9.81 5.81 11.63
C HIS A 69 -11.06 5.15 12.19
N HIS A 70 -12.17 5.21 11.46
CA HIS A 70 -13.42 4.56 11.82
C HIS A 70 -13.23 3.04 11.94
N TYR A 71 -12.44 2.44 11.06
CA TYR A 71 -12.15 1.02 11.05
C TYR A 71 -11.47 0.51 12.33
N ALA A 72 -10.62 1.33 12.96
CA ALA A 72 -9.86 0.95 14.14
C ALA A 72 -10.76 0.51 15.32
N ARG A 73 -12.03 0.92 15.35
CA ARG A 73 -13.01 0.47 16.36
C ARG A 73 -13.20 -1.06 16.39
N PHE A 74 -13.00 -1.77 15.27
CA PHE A 74 -13.13 -3.23 15.22
C PHE A 74 -12.04 -3.97 16.00
N TYR A 75 -11.04 -3.25 16.51
CA TYR A 75 -10.10 -3.77 17.50
C TYR A 75 -10.76 -4.02 18.86
N MET A 76 -11.87 -3.34 19.18
CA MET A 76 -12.62 -3.54 20.41
C MET A 76 -13.54 -4.77 20.34
N GLU A 77 -13.83 -5.34 21.51
CA GLU A 77 -14.77 -6.46 21.62
C GLU A 77 -16.21 -6.08 21.24
N ASN A 78 -16.92 -7.05 20.63
CA ASN A 78 -18.36 -6.98 20.36
C ASN A 78 -18.81 -5.77 19.51
N ILE A 79 -17.94 -5.28 18.63
CA ILE A 79 -18.28 -4.20 17.70
C ILE A 79 -18.94 -4.76 16.44
N LEU A 80 -20.13 -4.25 16.14
CA LEU A 80 -20.87 -4.53 14.92
C LEU A 80 -20.67 -3.41 13.88
N PRO A 81 -20.81 -3.73 12.57
CA PRO A 81 -20.86 -2.71 11.52
C PRO A 81 -21.89 -1.62 11.80
N ASP A 82 -21.60 -0.40 11.38
CA ASP A 82 -22.55 0.70 11.49
C ASP A 82 -23.51 0.60 10.33
N THR A 83 -24.71 0.08 10.59
CA THR A 83 -25.70 -0.17 9.53
C THR A 83 -26.13 1.11 8.83
N GLN A 84 -26.11 2.27 9.49
CA GLN A 84 -26.46 3.55 8.85
C GLN A 84 -25.41 3.93 7.81
N ILE A 85 -24.13 3.89 8.18
CA ILE A 85 -23.03 4.19 7.25
C ILE A 85 -22.95 3.15 6.15
N VAL A 86 -23.09 1.86 6.49
CA VAL A 86 -23.02 0.77 5.49
C VAL A 86 -24.10 0.93 4.44
N ASN A 87 -25.36 1.17 4.84
CA ASN A 87 -26.46 1.37 3.88
C ASN A 87 -26.23 2.63 3.03
N LEU A 88 -25.79 3.73 3.64
CA LEU A 88 -25.46 4.95 2.92
C LEU A 88 -24.42 4.70 1.81
N ILE A 89 -23.37 3.92 2.12
CA ILE A 89 -22.31 3.58 1.16
C ILE A 89 -22.78 2.57 0.09
N GLN A 90 -23.50 1.51 0.49
CA GLN A 90 -23.88 0.41 -0.42
C GLN A 90 -25.07 0.75 -1.32
N ASP A 91 -26.07 1.42 -0.77
CA ASP A 91 -27.36 1.62 -1.43
C ASP A 91 -27.50 3.04 -1.99
N ASN A 92 -26.88 4.03 -1.37
CA ASN A 92 -27.05 5.43 -1.79
C ASN A 92 -25.91 5.92 -2.68
N VAL A 93 -24.63 5.72 -2.32
CA VAL A 93 -23.49 6.37 -3.03
C VAL A 93 -22.51 5.41 -3.72
N LYS A 94 -22.90 4.14 -3.89
CA LYS A 94 -22.06 3.11 -4.51
C LYS A 94 -21.58 3.51 -5.90
N GLU A 95 -22.48 4.02 -6.74
CA GLU A 95 -22.14 4.37 -8.13
C GLU A 95 -21.11 5.51 -8.18
N GLU A 96 -21.27 6.55 -7.37
CA GLU A 96 -20.29 7.64 -7.28
C GLU A 96 -18.93 7.12 -6.81
N LEU A 97 -18.90 6.26 -5.78
CA LEU A 97 -17.64 5.72 -5.29
C LEU A 97 -16.92 4.89 -6.37
N ILE A 98 -17.65 4.06 -7.11
CA ILE A 98 -17.05 3.29 -8.22
C ILE A 98 -16.57 4.22 -9.33
N ASN A 99 -17.36 5.22 -9.70
CA ASN A 99 -17.01 6.16 -10.77
C ASN A 99 -15.76 6.99 -10.44
N TYR A 100 -15.64 7.45 -9.20
CA TYR A 100 -14.55 8.35 -8.81
C TYR A 100 -13.33 7.66 -8.20
N PHE A 101 -13.50 6.47 -7.62
CA PHE A 101 -12.41 5.76 -6.93
C PHE A 101 -12.10 4.37 -7.52
N GLU A 102 -12.78 3.97 -8.61
CA GLU A 102 -12.76 2.62 -9.17
C GLU A 102 -13.32 1.56 -8.19
N PRO A 103 -13.57 0.31 -8.65
CA PRO A 103 -14.02 -0.75 -7.76
C PRO A 103 -13.12 -0.99 -6.53
N ILE A 104 -11.80 -0.76 -6.64
CA ILE A 104 -10.85 -0.91 -5.52
C ILE A 104 -11.15 0.05 -4.36
N GLY A 105 -11.45 1.31 -4.65
CA GLY A 105 -11.76 2.30 -3.61
C GLY A 105 -13.09 2.02 -2.92
N TYR A 106 -14.12 1.67 -3.70
CA TYR A 106 -15.41 1.25 -3.13
C TYR A 106 -15.27 0.01 -2.23
N GLN A 107 -14.59 -1.05 -2.71
CA GLN A 107 -14.40 -2.28 -1.94
C GLN A 107 -13.59 -2.05 -0.65
N LEU A 108 -12.58 -1.18 -0.70
CA LEU A 108 -11.83 -0.79 0.48
C LEU A 108 -12.74 -0.12 1.52
N ILE A 109 -13.50 0.91 1.12
CA ILE A 109 -14.39 1.65 2.03
C ILE A 109 -15.42 0.72 2.66
N ILE A 110 -16.03 -0.18 1.88
CA ILE A 110 -16.95 -1.19 2.41
C ILE A 110 -16.27 -2.07 3.45
N SER A 111 -15.08 -2.60 3.14
CA SER A 111 -14.34 -3.46 4.07
C SER A 111 -13.95 -2.73 5.36
N LEU A 112 -13.65 -1.44 5.28
CA LEU A 112 -13.40 -0.59 6.45
C LEU A 112 -14.67 -0.36 7.28
N CYS A 113 -15.86 -0.32 6.65
CA CYS A 113 -17.13 -0.15 7.34
C CYS A 113 -17.66 -1.44 7.99
N THR A 114 -17.41 -2.59 7.38
CA THR A 114 -17.96 -3.89 7.79
C THR A 114 -16.95 -4.81 8.48
N ASN A 115 -15.70 -4.36 8.60
CA ASN A 115 -14.53 -5.21 8.81
C ASN A 115 -14.21 -6.11 7.61
N PHE A 116 -12.94 -6.49 7.51
CA PHE A 116 -12.48 -7.42 6.50
C PHE A 116 -12.86 -8.86 6.90
N ASN A 117 -12.93 -9.73 5.89
CA ASN A 117 -13.19 -11.15 6.10
C ASN A 117 -12.10 -11.81 6.95
N ASP A 118 -12.41 -12.99 7.49
CA ASP A 118 -11.58 -13.73 8.44
C ASP A 118 -10.23 -14.24 7.92
N LYS A 119 -10.11 -14.29 6.61
CA LYS A 119 -8.90 -14.72 5.89
C LYS A 119 -8.03 -13.54 5.46
N SER A 120 -8.50 -12.31 5.58
CA SER A 120 -7.79 -11.13 5.14
C SER A 120 -6.69 -10.78 6.13
N TYR A 121 -5.51 -10.43 5.62
CA TYR A 121 -4.44 -9.82 6.43
C TYR A 121 -4.97 -8.62 7.23
N PHE A 122 -5.87 -7.83 6.66
CA PHE A 122 -6.37 -6.61 7.28
C PHE A 122 -7.37 -6.80 8.40
N GLN A 123 -7.96 -8.00 8.57
CA GLN A 123 -8.99 -8.19 9.59
C GLN A 123 -8.50 -7.81 10.98
N LEU A 124 -9.22 -6.90 11.62
CA LEU A 124 -9.06 -6.60 13.04
C LEU A 124 -9.89 -7.57 13.87
N LYS A 125 -9.23 -8.13 14.88
CA LYS A 125 -9.81 -9.00 15.89
C LYS A 125 -9.58 -8.36 17.26
N PRO A 126 -10.50 -8.57 18.22
CA PRO A 126 -10.22 -8.27 19.61
C PRO A 126 -8.93 -8.95 20.07
N PHE A 127 -8.18 -8.29 20.96
CA PHE A 127 -6.94 -8.79 21.57
C PHE A 127 -5.76 -9.05 20.61
N MET A 128 -5.80 -8.56 19.39
CA MET A 128 -4.60 -8.50 18.53
C MET A 128 -3.50 -7.66 19.20
N SER A 129 -2.22 -7.99 18.98
CA SER A 129 -1.14 -7.14 19.50
C SER A 129 -1.16 -5.75 18.86
N GLU A 130 -0.77 -4.73 19.61
CA GLU A 130 -0.74 -3.34 19.13
C GLU A 130 0.16 -3.18 17.90
N GLU A 131 1.31 -3.84 17.88
CA GLU A 131 2.22 -3.86 16.72
C GLU A 131 1.50 -4.36 15.46
N ASN A 132 0.75 -5.45 15.59
CA ASN A 132 -0.02 -6.04 14.50
C ASN A 132 -1.13 -5.10 14.02
N LEU A 133 -1.77 -4.38 14.93
CA LEU A 133 -2.77 -3.36 14.60
C LEU A 133 -2.12 -2.19 13.84
N HIS A 134 -1.03 -1.64 14.37
CA HIS A 134 -0.33 -0.49 13.76
C HIS A 134 0.21 -0.83 12.38
N LEU A 135 0.81 -2.00 12.18
CA LEU A 135 1.28 -2.45 10.86
C LEU A 135 0.14 -2.44 9.83
N ARG A 136 -1.02 -3.01 10.18
CA ARG A 136 -2.20 -3.00 9.30
C ARG A 136 -2.67 -1.58 9.00
N LEU A 137 -2.75 -0.72 10.01
CA LEU A 137 -3.18 0.67 9.85
C LEU A 137 -2.20 1.50 8.99
N ILE A 138 -0.89 1.25 9.11
CA ILE A 138 0.13 1.88 8.26
C ILE A 138 -0.05 1.43 6.80
N VAL A 139 -0.24 0.13 6.56
CA VAL A 139 -0.47 -0.38 5.20
C VAL A 139 -1.76 0.20 4.61
N LEU A 140 -2.84 0.30 5.40
CA LEU A 140 -4.08 0.94 4.98
C LEU A 140 -3.91 2.43 4.68
N ASN A 141 -3.06 3.13 5.44
CA ASN A 141 -2.71 4.53 5.16
C ASN A 141 -1.98 4.67 3.81
N ILE A 142 -1.02 3.78 3.52
CA ILE A 142 -0.35 3.74 2.21
C ILE A 142 -1.35 3.47 1.09
N ILE A 143 -2.26 2.50 1.26
CA ILE A 143 -3.30 2.21 0.26
C ILE A 143 -4.21 3.43 0.04
N ALA A 144 -4.64 4.10 1.11
CA ALA A 144 -5.44 5.33 1.02
C ALA A 144 -4.70 6.42 0.22
N LEU A 145 -3.40 6.59 0.46
CA LEU A 145 -2.57 7.51 -0.30
C LEU A 145 -2.51 7.13 -1.77
N LEU A 146 -2.25 5.86 -2.09
CA LEU A 146 -2.18 5.37 -3.47
C LEU A 146 -3.49 5.60 -4.24
N ILE A 147 -4.64 5.31 -3.62
CA ILE A 147 -5.96 5.55 -4.21
C ILE A 147 -6.18 7.05 -4.45
N SER A 148 -5.75 7.90 -3.51
CA SER A 148 -5.94 9.35 -3.62
C SER A 148 -5.28 9.98 -4.85
N PHE A 149 -4.24 9.34 -5.40
CA PHE A 149 -3.55 9.80 -6.60
C PHE A 149 -4.43 9.76 -7.86
N LYS A 150 -5.56 9.04 -7.84
CA LYS A 150 -6.55 9.08 -8.93
C LYS A 150 -7.13 10.49 -9.14
N SER A 151 -7.25 11.26 -8.06
CA SER A 151 -7.81 12.62 -8.09
C SER A 151 -6.85 13.68 -8.66
N ILE A 152 -5.63 13.32 -9.08
CA ILE A 152 -4.72 14.25 -9.77
C ILE A 152 -5.00 14.21 -11.26
N ASP A 153 -4.97 15.35 -11.95
CA ASP A 153 -5.20 15.48 -13.40
C ASP A 153 -4.26 14.64 -14.26
N LYS A 154 -2.99 14.48 -13.85
CA LYS A 154 -2.01 13.63 -14.51
C LYS A 154 -1.65 12.46 -13.60
N ILE A 155 -1.54 11.27 -14.19
CA ILE A 155 -1.12 10.09 -13.43
C ILE A 155 0.32 10.30 -12.94
N SER A 156 0.50 10.24 -11.63
CA SER A 156 1.83 10.27 -11.01
C SER A 156 2.44 8.87 -10.99
N LEU A 157 3.74 8.76 -10.69
CA LEU A 157 4.39 7.46 -10.51
C LEU A 157 3.66 6.58 -9.48
N PHE A 158 3.26 7.17 -8.36
CA PHE A 158 2.51 6.47 -7.31
C PHE A 158 1.08 6.12 -7.75
N GLY A 159 0.43 6.99 -8.52
CA GLY A 159 -0.87 6.67 -9.13
C GLY A 159 -0.76 5.49 -10.08
N PHE A 160 0.34 5.39 -10.82
CA PHE A 160 0.60 4.29 -11.74
C PHE A 160 0.79 2.95 -11.02
N LEU A 161 0.91 2.89 -9.68
CA LEU A 161 0.93 1.61 -8.97
C LEU A 161 -0.44 0.91 -8.95
N LEU A 162 -1.53 1.70 -8.91
CA LEU A 162 -2.91 1.18 -8.84
C LEU A 162 -3.71 1.40 -10.12
N TYR A 163 -3.27 2.33 -10.98
CA TYR A 163 -4.01 2.72 -12.17
C TYR A 163 -3.14 2.69 -13.42
N ASP A 164 -3.76 2.49 -14.57
CA ASP A 164 -3.12 2.62 -15.87
C ASP A 164 -2.93 4.10 -16.28
N GLY A 165 -2.37 4.32 -17.48
CA GLY A 165 -2.21 5.66 -18.03
C GLY A 165 -3.50 6.47 -18.19
N ASN A 166 -4.65 5.80 -18.22
CA ASN A 166 -5.99 6.40 -18.30
C ASN A 166 -6.67 6.53 -16.94
N LYS A 167 -5.93 6.30 -15.84
CA LYS A 167 -6.42 6.30 -14.45
C LYS A 167 -7.49 5.24 -14.17
N LYS A 168 -7.53 4.16 -14.94
CA LYS A 168 -8.42 3.01 -14.72
C LYS A 168 -7.67 1.89 -14.04
N MET A 169 -8.37 1.02 -13.33
CA MET A 169 -7.74 -0.21 -12.84
C MET A 169 -7.26 -1.07 -14.02
N PRO A 170 -6.01 -1.54 -14.02
CA PRO A 170 -5.54 -2.51 -14.99
C PRO A 170 -6.35 -3.80 -14.92
N THR A 171 -6.64 -4.39 -16.08
CA THR A 171 -7.26 -5.71 -16.17
C THR A 171 -6.31 -6.83 -15.75
N ASN A 172 -4.99 -6.60 -15.90
CA ASN A 172 -3.94 -7.53 -15.51
C ASN A 172 -2.79 -6.78 -14.83
N TYR A 173 -2.74 -6.82 -13.50
CA TYR A 173 -1.70 -6.17 -12.72
C TYR A 173 -0.30 -6.74 -12.97
N THR A 174 -0.18 -8.02 -13.34
CA THR A 174 1.12 -8.62 -13.66
C THR A 174 1.75 -7.98 -14.89
N GLU A 175 0.96 -7.73 -15.93
CA GLU A 175 1.41 -7.02 -17.13
C GLU A 175 1.65 -5.54 -16.86
N HIS A 176 0.77 -4.92 -16.08
CA HIS A 176 0.90 -3.53 -15.68
C HIS A 176 2.22 -3.24 -14.96
N PHE A 177 2.61 -4.08 -13.99
CA PHE A 177 3.89 -3.94 -13.31
C PHE A 177 5.10 -4.22 -14.23
N LYS A 178 4.95 -5.07 -15.25
CA LYS A 178 6.00 -5.24 -16.27
C LYS A 178 6.20 -3.95 -17.08
N MET A 179 5.15 -3.21 -17.38
CA MET A 179 5.25 -1.89 -18.01
C MET A 179 5.85 -0.83 -17.07
N PHE A 180 5.56 -0.91 -15.77
CA PHE A 180 6.18 -0.04 -14.78
C PHE A 180 7.71 -0.25 -14.71
N ASN A 181 8.17 -1.50 -14.85
CA ASN A 181 9.59 -1.82 -14.91
C ASN A 181 10.31 -1.10 -16.06
N SER A 182 9.68 -0.84 -17.20
CA SER A 182 10.36 -0.08 -18.27
C SER A 182 10.41 1.43 -18.02
N LEU A 183 9.57 1.96 -17.10
CA LEU A 183 9.43 3.39 -16.82
C LEU A 183 10.34 3.88 -15.68
N THR A 184 10.63 3.02 -14.69
CA THR A 184 11.52 3.37 -13.58
C THR A 184 12.92 2.82 -13.83
N GLY A 185 13.92 3.67 -14.06
CA GLY A 185 15.33 3.27 -14.23
C GLY A 185 15.92 2.39 -13.10
N VAL A 186 15.22 2.29 -11.98
CA VAL A 186 15.40 1.26 -10.93
C VAL A 186 15.45 -0.16 -11.51
N ALA A 187 14.70 -0.45 -12.58
CA ALA A 187 14.74 -1.73 -13.27
C ALA A 187 15.91 -1.89 -14.25
N ILE A 188 16.45 -0.80 -14.82
CA ILE A 188 17.66 -0.84 -15.67
C ILE A 188 18.88 -1.19 -14.79
N ALA A 189 18.96 -0.61 -13.59
CA ALA A 189 19.96 -0.98 -12.59
C ALA A 189 19.84 -2.46 -12.18
N ASN A 190 18.60 -2.99 -12.09
CA ASN A 190 18.37 -4.40 -11.87
C ASN A 190 18.84 -5.26 -13.04
N ASP A 191 18.73 -4.81 -14.29
CA ASP A 191 19.13 -5.64 -15.44
C ASP A 191 20.65 -5.77 -15.57
N TYR A 192 21.42 -4.70 -15.32
CA TYR A 192 22.89 -4.78 -15.27
C TYR A 192 23.41 -5.56 -14.08
N ALA A 193 22.81 -5.35 -12.90
CA ALA A 193 23.06 -6.19 -11.74
C ALA A 193 22.75 -7.65 -12.08
N ARG A 194 21.70 -7.95 -12.88
CA ARG A 194 21.34 -9.31 -13.32
C ARG A 194 22.35 -9.94 -14.23
N ILE A 195 22.93 -9.20 -15.14
CA ILE A 195 23.94 -9.72 -16.06
C ILE A 195 25.23 -10.07 -15.32
N GLN A 196 25.73 -9.17 -14.46
CA GLN A 196 26.90 -9.47 -13.60
C GLN A 196 26.62 -10.64 -12.65
N MET A 197 25.39 -10.64 -12.12
CA MET A 197 24.61 -11.74 -11.57
C MET A 197 24.94 -13.13 -12.07
N MET A 198 24.58 -13.30 -13.33
CA MET A 198 24.70 -14.52 -14.09
C MET A 198 26.17 -14.85 -14.38
N ASN A 199 27.00 -13.87 -14.73
CA ASN A 199 28.41 -14.09 -15.03
C ASN A 199 29.19 -14.65 -13.84
N ILE A 200 28.98 -14.12 -12.65
CA ILE A 200 29.66 -14.61 -11.44
C ILE A 200 29.20 -16.03 -11.08
N ARG A 201 27.91 -16.32 -11.26
CA ARG A 201 27.37 -17.68 -11.07
C ARG A 201 28.04 -18.67 -12.05
N THR A 202 28.12 -18.32 -13.33
CA THR A 202 28.76 -19.16 -14.35
C THR A 202 30.22 -19.46 -14.01
N GLN A 203 30.98 -18.46 -13.53
CA GLN A 203 32.38 -18.64 -13.16
C GLN A 203 32.57 -19.57 -11.96
N ILE A 204 31.68 -19.49 -10.95
CA ILE A 204 31.71 -20.41 -9.81
C ILE A 204 31.37 -21.84 -10.25
N ASP A 205 30.34 -22.00 -11.08
CA ASP A 205 29.96 -23.30 -11.63
C ASP A 205 31.12 -23.93 -12.44
N GLU A 206 31.85 -23.14 -13.23
CA GLU A 206 33.04 -23.58 -13.97
C GLU A 206 34.21 -23.96 -13.06
N GLN A 207 34.41 -23.25 -11.96
CA GLN A 207 35.51 -23.54 -11.02
C GLN A 207 35.24 -24.78 -10.17
N ILE A 208 33.98 -25.00 -9.77
CA ILE A 208 33.51 -26.26 -9.13
C ILE A 208 33.73 -27.42 -10.09
N LYS A 209 33.31 -27.27 -11.36
CA LYS A 209 33.47 -28.32 -12.38
C LYS A 209 34.93 -28.72 -12.62
N ASN A 210 35.84 -27.77 -12.45
CA ASN A 210 37.28 -27.97 -12.65
C ASN A 210 38.02 -28.39 -11.37
N ASN A 211 37.32 -28.72 -10.28
CA ASN A 211 37.88 -29.07 -8.96
C ASN A 211 38.89 -28.04 -8.43
N LYS A 212 38.73 -26.77 -8.80
CA LYS A 212 39.64 -25.68 -8.38
C LYS A 212 39.29 -25.14 -6.98
N ILE A 213 38.08 -25.40 -6.52
CA ILE A 213 37.54 -25.02 -5.22
C ILE A 213 36.72 -26.21 -4.72
N ASP A 214 36.97 -26.64 -3.49
CA ASP A 214 36.12 -27.62 -2.78
C ASP A 214 34.80 -26.93 -2.40
N GLU A 215 33.68 -27.66 -2.45
CA GLU A 215 32.46 -27.17 -1.80
C GLU A 215 32.63 -27.28 -0.27
N PRO A 216 32.25 -26.27 0.55
CA PRO A 216 32.06 -24.83 0.32
C PRO A 216 32.84 -23.97 1.36
N ASP A 217 33.01 -22.64 1.19
CA ASP A 217 33.30 -21.75 2.36
C ASP A 217 32.61 -20.37 2.37
N HIS A 218 31.55 -20.28 1.56
CA HIS A 218 30.40 -19.35 1.60
C HIS A 218 30.42 -18.14 0.65
N TYR A 219 29.72 -18.35 -0.46
CA TYR A 219 29.11 -17.36 -1.32
C TYR A 219 27.61 -17.29 -1.06
N ILE A 220 27.02 -16.10 -1.01
CA ILE A 220 25.59 -15.91 -1.22
C ILE A 220 25.39 -15.26 -2.57
N ILE A 221 24.53 -15.84 -3.39
CA ILE A 221 24.08 -15.24 -4.62
C ILE A 221 22.58 -15.34 -4.61
N ARG A 222 21.89 -14.23 -4.79
CA ARG A 222 20.66 -14.20 -5.58
C ARG A 222 20.20 -12.78 -5.90
N CYS A 223 19.93 -12.59 -7.19
CA CYS A 223 18.82 -11.77 -7.66
C CYS A 223 17.49 -12.54 -7.58
N SER A 224 17.51 -13.72 -6.97
CA SER A 224 16.38 -14.64 -6.80
C SER A 224 15.55 -14.95 -8.07
N SER A 225 14.42 -15.61 -7.88
CA SER A 225 13.36 -15.71 -8.88
C SER A 225 12.41 -14.50 -8.93
N ASN A 226 12.41 -13.58 -7.95
CA ASN A 226 11.55 -12.35 -7.87
C ASN A 226 12.05 -11.17 -6.94
N CYS A 227 13.00 -11.36 -6.01
CA CYS A 227 13.84 -10.38 -5.26
C CYS A 227 14.74 -9.50 -6.15
N LEU A 228 14.99 -8.27 -5.68
CA LEU A 228 16.02 -7.35 -6.19
C LEU A 228 17.23 -7.31 -5.24
N TRP A 229 18.00 -8.40 -5.25
CA TRP A 229 19.45 -8.42 -4.96
C TRP A 229 19.87 -8.65 -3.50
N MET A 230 20.52 -9.80 -3.24
CA MET A 230 21.59 -9.90 -2.24
C MET A 230 22.67 -10.89 -2.67
N PHE A 231 23.92 -10.53 -2.37
CA PHE A 231 25.09 -11.33 -2.71
C PHE A 231 26.20 -11.18 -1.67
N TYR A 232 26.90 -12.26 -1.37
CA TYR A 232 28.04 -12.33 -0.48
C TYR A 232 29.05 -13.30 -1.08
N PHE A 233 30.35 -13.12 -0.85
CA PHE A 233 31.33 -14.01 -1.42
C PHE A 233 32.58 -14.18 -0.57
N ASN A 234 32.95 -15.42 -0.26
CA ASN A 234 34.33 -15.89 -0.09
C ASN A 234 34.36 -17.40 -0.42
N ASN A 235 35.21 -17.94 -1.29
CA ASN A 235 36.63 -17.67 -1.62
C ASN A 235 36.85 -17.63 -3.16
N CYS A 236 36.62 -16.47 -3.80
CA CYS A 236 36.64 -16.28 -5.27
C CYS A 236 38.02 -15.85 -5.74
N ASP A 237 38.84 -16.80 -6.20
CA ASP A 237 40.22 -16.55 -6.59
C ASP A 237 40.31 -15.60 -7.80
N ARG A 238 41.17 -14.57 -7.67
CA ARG A 238 41.35 -13.43 -8.59
C ARG A 238 42.06 -13.89 -9.87
N SER A 239 41.64 -13.47 -11.06
CA SER A 239 41.84 -12.11 -11.57
C SER A 239 40.85 -11.79 -12.70
N ASN A 240 40.25 -10.60 -12.68
CA ASN A 240 39.98 -9.85 -13.91
C ASN A 240 39.54 -8.43 -13.58
N GLU A 241 40.18 -7.48 -14.26
CA GLU A 241 40.13 -6.02 -14.11
C GLU A 241 38.78 -5.38 -14.51
N GLN A 242 37.69 -6.15 -14.56
CA GLN A 242 36.35 -5.70 -14.97
C GLN A 242 35.33 -5.64 -13.82
N ARG A 243 35.79 -5.56 -12.56
CA ARG A 243 34.90 -5.40 -11.40
C ARG A 243 34.62 -3.92 -11.11
N SER A 244 33.87 -3.25 -11.98
CA SER A 244 33.19 -2.00 -11.59
C SER A 244 31.79 -2.32 -11.07
N CYS A 245 31.54 -1.97 -9.81
CA CYS A 245 30.25 -2.16 -9.15
C CYS A 245 29.21 -1.22 -9.77
N PRO A 246 28.04 -1.71 -10.23
CA PRO A 246 27.02 -0.86 -10.84
C PRO A 246 26.36 0.12 -9.84
N LEU A 247 26.52 -0.08 -8.53
CA LEU A 247 26.12 0.90 -7.51
C LEU A 247 27.02 2.15 -7.48
N PHE A 248 28.20 2.10 -8.11
CA PHE A 248 29.10 3.24 -8.20
C PHE A 248 28.54 4.34 -9.12
N LEU A 249 27.77 3.96 -10.15
CA LEU A 249 27.12 4.88 -11.10
C LEU A 249 25.88 5.59 -10.55
N ILE A 250 25.42 5.26 -9.34
CA ILE A 250 24.26 5.91 -8.69
C ILE A 250 24.71 7.09 -7.80
N PHE A 251 26.01 7.18 -7.50
CA PHE A 251 26.58 8.19 -6.59
C PHE A 251 27.58 9.15 -7.27
N GLU A 252 27.61 9.20 -8.61
CA GLU A 252 28.20 10.29 -9.42
C GLU A 252 27.09 11.02 -10.19
#